data_AF-A0A7C3KD72-F1
#
_entry.id   AF-A0A7C3KD72-F1
#
_cell.length_a   1.000
_cell.length_b   1.000
_cell.length_c   1.000
_cell.angle_alpha   90.00
_cell.angle_beta   90.00
_cell.angle_gamma   90.00
#
_symmetry.space_group_name_H-M   'P 1'
#
loop_
_entity.id
_entity.type
_entity.pdbx_description
1 polymer ?
#
loop_
_entity_poly.entity_id
_entity_poly.type
_entity_poly.pdbx_seq_one_letter_code
_entity_poly.pdbx_strand_id
1 'polypeptide(L)'
;MARRMLTVRLADELVETLKEKAEADAIPVTELVTRLLRRGLSNVDQPQAEGIAELQARLLELEGRLEQSTSDLESKLERTAGRFETLENLFARMIPAFSRNG
;
A
#
# COMPACT_ATOMS: atom_id res chain seq x y z
N MET A 1 -24.33 33.50 -10.90
CA MET A 1 -23.46 32.98 -11.98
C MET A 1 -24.32 32.43 -13.10
N ALA A 2 -24.08 32.84 -14.34
CA ALA A 2 -24.82 32.34 -15.50
C ALA A 2 -24.30 30.95 -15.92
N ARG A 3 -25.20 29.99 -16.17
CA ARG A 3 -24.84 28.69 -16.76
C ARG A 3 -24.78 28.84 -18.27
N ARG A 4 -23.64 28.53 -18.89
CA ARG A 4 -23.48 28.49 -20.34
C ARG A 4 -23.55 27.04 -20.81
N MET A 5 -24.46 26.76 -21.73
CA MET A 5 -24.56 25.43 -22.34
C MET A 5 -23.43 25.26 -23.35
N LEU A 6 -22.69 24.15 -23.23
CA LEU A 6 -21.61 23.79 -24.13
C LEU A 6 -21.94 22.44 -24.76
N THR A 7 -21.74 22.33 -26.07
CA THR A 7 -21.89 21.08 -26.81
C THR A 7 -20.53 20.66 -27.30
N VAL A 8 -20.13 19.43 -26.96
CA VAL A 8 -18.83 18.86 -27.33
C VAL A 8 -19.11 17.52 -28.00
N ARG A 9 -18.38 17.23 -29.08
CA ARG A 9 -18.38 15.89 -29.69
C ARG A 9 -17.27 15.07 -29.06
N LEU A 10 -17.63 13.89 -28.58
CA LEU A 10 -16.73 12.91 -28.00
C LEU A 10 -16.79 11.63 -28.83
N ALA A 11 -15.78 10.78 -28.72
CA ALA A 11 -15.83 9.43 -29.27
C ALA A 11 -16.94 8.62 -28.58
N ASP A 12 -17.63 7.76 -29.33
CA ASP A 12 -18.78 7.01 -28.83
C ASP A 12 -18.42 6.15 -27.60
N GLU A 13 -17.26 5.50 -27.62
CA GLU A 13 -16.75 4.71 -26.48
C GLU A 13 -16.61 5.53 -25.19
N LEU A 14 -16.17 6.78 -25.32
CA LEU A 14 -16.02 7.69 -24.18
C LEU A 14 -17.38 8.15 -23.66
N VAL A 15 -18.35 8.36 -24.55
CA VAL A 15 -19.73 8.69 -24.16
C VAL A 15 -20.35 7.55 -23.37
N GLU A 16 -20.19 6.30 -23.81
CA GLU A 16 -20.71 5.14 -23.09
C GLU A 16 -20.02 4.97 -21.74
N THR A 17 -18.70 5.10 -21.67
CA THR A 17 -17.96 5.05 -20.40
C THR A 17 -18.45 6.10 -19.41
N LEU A 18 -18.73 7.33 -19.88
CA LEU A 18 -19.27 8.40 -19.04
C LEU A 18 -20.70 8.10 -18.55
N LYS A 19 -21.53 7.46 -19.37
CA LYS A 19 -22.88 7.05 -18.97
C LYS A 19 -22.85 5.95 -17.92
N GLU A 20 -22.09 4.88 -18.15
CA GLU A 20 -21.93 3.77 -17.21
C GLU A 20 -21.42 4.28 -15.85
N LYS A 21 -20.43 5.18 -15.88
CA LYS A 21 -19.87 5.75 -14.66
C LYS A 21 -20.88 6.66 -13.93
N ALA A 22 -21.66 7.45 -14.67
CA ALA A 22 -22.68 8.31 -14.10
C ALA A 22 -23.83 7.50 -13.46
N GLU A 23 -24.20 6.38 -14.10
CA GLU A 23 -25.19 5.43 -13.57
C GLU A 23 -24.68 4.76 -12.30
N ALA A 24 -23.45 4.26 -12.29
CA ALA A 24 -22.83 3.65 -11.12
C ALA A 24 -22.76 4.62 -9.93
N ASP A 25 -22.54 5.90 -10.20
CA ASP A 25 -22.46 6.96 -9.19
C ASP A 25 -23.84 7.59 -8.89
N ALA A 26 -24.92 7.13 -9.51
CA ALA A 26 -26.30 7.62 -9.39
C ALA A 26 -26.43 9.15 -9.60
N ILE A 27 -25.70 9.71 -10.56
CA ILE A 27 -25.71 11.14 -10.89
C ILE A 27 -25.92 11.39 -12.39
N PRO A 28 -26.36 12.59 -12.80
CA PRO A 28 -26.39 12.96 -14.22
C PRO A 28 -24.99 13.01 -14.83
N VAL A 29 -24.86 12.63 -16.11
CA VAL A 29 -23.59 12.72 -16.87
C VAL A 29 -22.99 14.13 -16.84
N THR A 30 -23.84 15.17 -16.89
CA THR A 30 -23.39 16.57 -16.81
C THR A 30 -22.77 16.92 -15.47
N GLU A 31 -23.29 16.36 -14.37
CA GLU A 31 -22.72 16.51 -13.02
C GLU A 31 -21.40 15.77 -12.92
N LEU A 32 -21.32 14.54 -13.46
CA LEU A 32 -20.08 13.78 -13.54
C LEU A 32 -18.99 14.56 -14.30
N VAL A 33 -19.31 15.05 -15.50
CA VAL A 33 -18.37 15.86 -16.30
C VAL A 33 -17.94 17.13 -15.56
N THR A 34 -18.87 17.80 -14.88
CA THR A 34 -18.54 18.99 -14.08
C THR A 34 -17.59 18.66 -12.94
N ARG A 35 -17.79 17.52 -12.25
CA ARG A 35 -16.89 17.04 -11.18
C ARG A 35 -15.51 16.70 -11.73
N LEU A 36 -15.45 16.01 -12.86
CA LEU A 36 -14.18 15.65 -13.51
C LEU A 36 -13.40 16.90 -13.93
N LEU A 37 -14.07 17.90 -14.52
CA LEU A 37 -13.46 19.17 -14.89
C LEU A 37 -12.97 19.93 -13.66
N ARG A 38 -13.77 20.01 -12.59
CA ARG A 38 -13.34 20.64 -11.33
C ARG A 38 -12.13 19.93 -10.74
N ARG A 39 -12.14 18.60 -10.69
CA ARG A 39 -11.00 17.81 -10.21
C ARG A 39 -9.75 18.04 -11.04
N GLY A 40 -9.90 18.06 -12.37
CA GLY A 40 -8.82 18.37 -13.29
C GLY A 40 -8.23 19.77 -13.04
N LEU A 41 -9.08 20.78 -12.91
CA LEU A 41 -8.65 22.16 -12.63
C LEU A 41 -8.02 22.32 -11.24
N SER A 42 -8.58 21.70 -10.20
CA SER A 42 -8.01 21.72 -8.85
C SER A 42 -6.63 21.04 -8.79
N ASN A 43 -6.38 20.05 -9.65
CA ASN A 43 -5.07 19.41 -9.75
C ASN A 43 -4.06 20.22 -10.57
N VAL A 44 -4.50 21.18 -11.38
CA VAL A 44 -3.62 22.07 -12.16
C VAL A 44 -3.07 23.20 -11.29
N ASP A 45 -3.84 23.65 -10.29
CA ASP A 45 -3.44 24.73 -9.38
C ASP A 45 -2.67 24.26 -8.13
N GLN A 46 -2.61 22.94 -7.87
CA GLN A 46 -1.74 22.40 -6.82
C GLN A 46 -0.34 22.16 -7.40
N PRO A 47 0.72 22.74 -6.80
CA PRO A 47 2.09 22.41 -7.18
C PRO A 47 2.30 20.92 -6.89
N GLN A 48 2.39 20.10 -7.93
CA GLN A 48 2.64 18.65 -7.86
C GLN A 48 3.86 18.28 -6.99
N ALA A 49 4.74 19.26 -6.72
CA ALA A 49 5.87 19.15 -5.79
C ALA A 49 5.48 18.76 -4.35
N GLU A 50 4.35 19.25 -3.82
CA GLU A 50 3.94 18.94 -2.44
C GLU A 50 3.49 17.48 -2.29
N GLY A 51 2.75 16.95 -3.28
CA GLY A 51 2.32 15.55 -3.28
C GLY A 51 3.47 14.57 -3.48
N ILE A 52 4.48 14.91 -4.29
CA ILE A 52 5.68 14.08 -4.48
C ILE A 52 6.53 14.06 -3.22
N ALA A 53 6.73 15.21 -2.56
CA ALA A 53 7.49 15.28 -1.32
C ALA A 53 6.84 14.49 -0.18
N GLU A 54 5.50 14.57 -0.05
CA GLU A 54 4.77 13.77 0.94
C GLU A 54 4.87 12.26 0.65
N LEU A 55 4.77 11.87 -0.63
CA LEU A 55 4.93 10.48 -1.03
C LEU A 55 6.37 9.98 -0.76
N GLN A 56 7.39 10.78 -1.02
CA GLN A 56 8.78 10.45 -0.71
C GLN A 56 9.01 10.30 0.80
N ALA A 57 8.45 11.20 1.62
CA ALA A 57 8.55 11.12 3.07
C ALA A 57 7.90 9.83 3.62
N ARG A 58 6.73 9.47 3.11
CA ARG A 58 6.05 8.21 3.49
C ARG A 58 6.82 6.98 3.03
N LEU A 59 7.48 7.04 1.86
CA LEU A 59 8.31 5.95 1.35
C LEU A 59 9.50 5.68 2.28
N LEU A 60 10.23 6.75 2.66
CA LEU A 60 11.36 6.67 3.60
C LEU A 60 10.94 6.12 4.97
N GLU A 61 9.77 6.54 5.47
CA GLU A 61 9.23 6.00 6.73
C GLU A 61 8.94 4.50 6.64
N LEU A 62 8.35 4.05 5.53
CA LEU A 62 8.05 2.64 5.31
C LEU A 62 9.32 1.81 5.15
N GLU A 63 10.33 2.32 4.44
CA GLU A 63 11.65 1.69 4.33
C GLU A 63 12.30 1.50 5.70
N GLY A 64 12.32 2.53 6.54
CA GLY A 64 12.86 2.42 7.89
C GLY A 64 12.11 1.42 8.78
N ARG A 65 10.76 1.37 8.68
CA ARG A 65 9.96 0.37 9.41
C ARG A 65 10.22 -1.05 8.93
N LEU A 66 10.44 -1.24 7.62
CA LEU A 66 10.76 -2.54 7.04
C LEU A 66 12.14 -3.02 7.50
N GLU A 67 13.13 -2.13 7.51
CA GLU A 67 14.48 -2.43 7.98
C GLU A 67 14.47 -2.82 9.47
N GLN A 68 13.76 -2.06 10.31
CA GLN A 68 13.59 -2.41 11.72
C GLN A 68 12.90 -3.76 11.90
N SER A 69 11.82 -4.03 11.16
CA SER A 69 11.11 -5.31 11.26
C SER A 69 11.98 -6.49 10.83
N THR A 70 12.87 -6.28 9.85
CA THR A 70 13.78 -7.32 9.37
C THR A 70 14.84 -7.63 10.43
N SER A 71 15.46 -6.59 10.99
CA SER A 71 16.43 -6.72 12.09
C SER A 71 15.84 -7.41 13.34
N ASP A 72 14.60 -7.07 13.70
CA ASP A 72 13.89 -7.71 14.81
C ASP A 72 13.64 -9.20 14.57
N LEU A 73 13.31 -9.59 13.32
CA LEU A 73 13.10 -10.98 12.94
C LEU A 73 14.41 -11.76 12.92
N GLU A 74 15.49 -11.19 12.40
CA GLU A 74 16.84 -11.79 12.43
C GLU A 74 17.28 -12.04 13.88
N SER A 75 17.10 -11.05 14.76
CA SER A 75 17.41 -11.19 16.19
C SER A 75 16.59 -12.30 16.87
N LYS A 76 15.30 -12.44 16.52
CA LYS A 76 14.44 -13.51 17.06
C LYS A 76 14.87 -14.88 16.54
N LEU A 77 15.28 -14.96 15.27
CA LEU A 77 15.75 -16.18 14.64
C LEU A 77 17.05 -16.65 15.30
N GLU A 78 18.01 -15.75 15.49
CA GLU A 78 19.29 -16.04 16.17
C GLU A 78 19.07 -16.58 17.59
N ARG A 79 18.20 -15.92 18.38
CA ARG A 79 17.84 -16.41 19.73
C ARG A 79 17.19 -17.79 19.69
N THR A 80 16.38 -18.06 18.68
CA THR A 80 15.72 -19.36 18.53
C THR A 80 16.73 -20.44 18.15
N ALA A 81 17.64 -20.15 17.22
CA ALA A 81 18.72 -21.04 16.82
C ALA A 81 19.62 -21.41 18.01
N GLY A 82 20.04 -20.42 18.82
CA GLY A 82 20.85 -20.68 20.02
C GLY A 82 20.13 -21.51 21.08
N ARG A 83 18.80 -21.38 21.20
CA ARG A 83 17.99 -22.25 22.08
C ARG A 83 17.96 -23.69 21.57
N PHE A 84 17.83 -23.89 20.26
CA PHE A 84 17.88 -25.23 19.66
C PHE A 84 19.24 -25.89 19.90
N GLU A 85 20.33 -25.18 19.66
CA GLU A 85 21.70 -25.69 19.91
C GLU A 85 21.90 -26.08 21.37
N THR A 86 21.37 -25.28 22.31
CA THR A 86 21.41 -25.61 23.75
C THR A 86 20.64 -26.91 24.04
N LEU A 87 19.47 -27.10 23.44
CA LEU A 87 18.66 -28.31 23.61
C LEU A 87 19.37 -29.53 23.00
N GLU A 88 19.92 -29.42 21.80
CA GLU A 88 20.68 -30.50 21.16
C GLU A 88 21.87 -30.92 22.03
N ASN A 89 22.62 -29.96 22.58
CA ASN A 89 23.71 -30.22 23.51
C ASN A 89 23.26 -30.92 24.80
N LEU A 90 22.09 -30.57 25.34
CA LEU A 90 21.50 -31.25 26.50
C LEU A 90 21.10 -32.70 26.15
N PHE A 91 20.42 -32.92 25.04
CA PHE A 91 20.03 -34.26 24.59
C PHE A 91 21.25 -35.15 24.33
N ALA A 92 22.27 -34.64 23.66
CA ALA A 92 23.52 -35.35 23.40
C ALA A 92 24.23 -35.79 24.68
N ARG A 93 24.09 -35.03 25.78
CA ARG A 93 24.67 -35.37 27.09
C ARG A 93 23.81 -36.36 27.89
N MET A 94 22.49 -36.33 27.73
CA MET A 94 21.57 -37.21 28.44
C MET A 94 21.56 -38.64 27.90
N ILE A 95 21.54 -38.82 26.57
CA ILE A 95 21.40 -40.15 25.94
C ILE A 95 22.48 -41.14 26.42
N PRO A 96 23.78 -40.77 26.49
CA PRO A 96 24.82 -41.67 27.01
C PRO A 96 24.72 -41.91 28.52
N ALA A 97 24.17 -40.96 29.30
CA ALA A 97 24.04 -41.07 30.74
C ALA A 97 22.96 -42.10 31.17
N PHE A 98 21.89 -42.23 30.38
CA PHE A 98 20.87 -43.27 30.60
C PHE A 98 21.35 -44.67 30.18
N SER A 99 22.24 -44.77 29.18
CA SER A 99 22.77 -46.07 28.72
C SER A 99 23.84 -46.69 29.64
N ARG A 100 24.40 -45.95 30.60
CA ARG A 100 25.39 -46.47 31.57
C ARG A 100 24.78 -46.97 32.88
N ASN A 101 23.49 -46.71 33.12
CA ASN A 101 22.80 -47.04 34.37
C ASN A 101 21.73 -48.14 34.21
N GLY A 102 21.75 -48.89 33.09
CA GLY A 102 20.86 -50.01 32.80
C GLY A 102 21.63 -51.31 32.63
#